data_AF-A0A2R6CRE0-F1
#
_entry.id   AF-A0A2R6CRE0-F1
#
_cell.length_a   1.000
_cell.length_b   1.000
_cell.length_c   1.000
_cell.angle_alpha   90.00
_cell.angle_beta   90.00
_cell.angle_gamma   90.00
#
_symmetry.space_group_name_H-M   'P 1'
#
loop_
_entity.id
_entity.type
_entity.pdbx_description
1 polymer ?
#
loop_
_entity_poly.entity_id
_entity_poly.type
_entity_poly.pdbx_seq_one_letter_code
_entity_poly.pdbx_strand_id
1 'polypeptide(L)'
;MVSLVSLLVAVTATKLLPAVTLKSSWLTLDELARQRDSVRAERDAFHEFADDVQSLSTATQSTTGANTIHVVDAGRGGQELDRVRDSYRETVMALPDYEKEYGETFEEHLTAEFGPDVASVVIGGREFTDPVKQLLVQQARESARQREQLLSEFSMEATSLREARRRLDDVDGALTAPGASGLRGRSFRDLVEADGDIRQAETDCEHLIEDRQRDVHRINRQYTGPEQPLLQEYLYADLDVTFPVLAAALERIRELRERRSAVIREVVERD
;
A
#
# COMPACT_ATOMS: atom_id res chain seq x y z
N MET A 1 1.20 -2.55 21.09
CA MET A 1 0.51 -2.03 19.90
C MET A 1 1.56 -1.89 18.82
N VAL A 2 1.73 -2.94 18.03
CA VAL A 2 2.50 -2.85 16.78
C VAL A 2 1.72 -1.86 15.94
N SER A 3 2.29 -0.70 15.66
CA SER A 3 1.63 0.33 14.85
C SER A 3 1.65 -0.16 13.40
N LEU A 4 0.70 0.25 12.55
CA LEU A 4 0.76 0.07 11.08
C LEU A 4 2.14 0.40 10.47
N VAL A 5 2.90 1.22 11.19
CA VAL A 5 4.30 1.57 10.98
C VAL A 5 5.25 0.37 10.96
N SER A 6 5.04 -0.69 11.74
CA SER A 6 5.90 -1.89 11.65
C SER A 6 5.63 -2.67 10.37
N LEU A 7 4.42 -2.57 9.80
CA LEU A 7 4.10 -3.12 8.48
C LEU A 7 4.81 -2.34 7.36
N LEU A 8 4.81 -0.99 7.44
CA LEU A 8 5.57 -0.17 6.48
C LEU A 8 7.09 -0.32 6.69
N VAL A 9 7.56 -0.41 7.94
CA VAL A 9 9.00 -0.50 8.26
C VAL A 9 9.57 -1.89 7.94
N ALA A 10 8.84 -2.98 8.22
CA ALA A 10 9.22 -4.34 7.80
C ALA A 10 9.28 -4.45 6.27
N VAL A 11 8.36 -3.80 5.54
CA VAL A 11 8.44 -3.76 4.07
C VAL A 11 9.57 -2.86 3.55
N THR A 12 10.04 -1.87 4.33
CA THR A 12 11.20 -1.04 3.92
C THR A 12 12.57 -1.69 4.16
N ALA A 13 12.63 -2.85 4.82
CA ALA A 13 13.88 -3.56 5.03
C ALA A 13 14.23 -4.40 3.79
N THR A 14 14.93 -3.76 2.83
CA THR A 14 15.71 -4.39 1.74
C THR A 14 15.00 -4.55 0.40
N LYS A 15 14.83 -3.45 -0.35
CA LYS A 15 14.93 -3.49 -1.83
C LYS A 15 15.79 -2.33 -2.37
N LEU A 16 17.08 -2.62 -2.53
CA LEU A 16 18.00 -1.92 -3.43
C LEU A 16 18.06 -2.77 -4.71
N LEU A 17 17.69 -2.23 -5.88
CA LEU A 17 18.12 -2.60 -7.25
C LEU A 17 17.46 -1.64 -8.29
N PRO A 18 17.94 -1.56 -9.55
CA PRO A 18 18.32 -0.28 -10.16
C PRO A 18 17.27 0.31 -11.11
N ALA A 19 17.38 1.63 -11.26
CA ALA A 19 16.67 2.53 -12.15
C ALA A 19 16.21 1.91 -13.48
N VAL A 20 14.89 1.85 -13.67
CA VAL A 20 14.24 1.57 -14.95
C VAL A 20 13.36 2.77 -15.31
N THR A 21 13.92 3.58 -16.19
CA THR A 21 13.29 4.51 -17.15
C THR A 21 11.77 4.68 -17.04
N LEU A 22 11.33 5.83 -16.53
CA LEU A 22 9.98 6.43 -16.63
C LEU A 22 9.11 5.88 -17.78
N LYS A 23 8.36 4.82 -17.47
CA LYS A 23 7.09 4.54 -18.15
C LYS A 23 6.03 5.39 -17.48
N SER A 24 5.86 6.61 -17.97
CA SER A 24 4.64 7.35 -17.73
C SER A 24 3.47 6.49 -18.24
N SER A 25 2.60 6.03 -17.34
CA SER A 25 1.38 6.78 -17.08
C SER A 25 0.31 5.96 -16.33
N TRP A 26 0.23 4.61 -16.43
CA TRP A 26 -0.84 3.80 -15.77
C TRP A 26 -0.42 2.52 -15.09
N LEU A 27 0.88 2.25 -15.06
CA LEU A 27 1.45 1.07 -14.39
C LEU A 27 1.07 0.98 -12.89
N THR A 28 0.64 2.11 -12.30
CA THR A 28 0.34 2.22 -10.87
C THR A 28 -0.96 1.55 -10.45
N LEU A 29 -1.98 1.49 -11.30
CA LEU A 29 -3.26 0.88 -10.91
C LEU A 29 -3.17 -0.65 -10.86
N ASP A 30 -2.44 -1.26 -11.80
CA ASP A 30 -2.22 -2.71 -11.82
C ASP A 30 -1.27 -3.15 -10.70
N GLU A 31 -0.21 -2.36 -10.43
CA GLU A 31 0.66 -2.57 -9.28
C GLU A 31 -0.10 -2.46 -7.97
N LEU A 32 -0.87 -1.38 -7.79
CA LEU A 32 -1.70 -1.18 -6.60
C LEU A 32 -2.75 -2.30 -6.44
N ALA A 33 -3.31 -2.81 -7.54
CA ALA A 33 -4.21 -3.95 -7.50
C ALA A 33 -3.51 -5.23 -6.99
N ARG A 34 -2.29 -5.51 -7.49
CA ARG A 34 -1.47 -6.63 -6.99
C ARG A 34 -1.13 -6.49 -5.53
N GLN A 35 -0.66 -5.32 -5.10
CA GLN A 35 -0.36 -5.04 -3.69
C GLN A 35 -1.60 -5.22 -2.80
N ARG A 36 -2.78 -4.76 -3.26
CA ARG A 36 -4.05 -4.98 -2.56
C ARG A 36 -4.40 -6.46 -2.42
N ASP A 37 -4.17 -7.25 -3.44
CA ASP A 37 -4.45 -8.69 -3.38
C ASP A 37 -3.46 -9.41 -2.45
N SER A 38 -2.18 -9.00 -2.41
CA SER A 38 -1.19 -9.49 -1.45
C SER A 38 -1.61 -9.18 0.00
N VAL A 39 -1.88 -7.90 0.31
CA VAL A 39 -2.31 -7.48 1.66
C VAL A 39 -3.63 -8.14 2.08
N ARG A 40 -4.53 -8.43 1.12
CA ARG A 40 -5.76 -9.19 1.40
C ARG A 40 -5.44 -10.63 1.78
N ALA A 41 -4.54 -11.29 1.05
CA ALA A 41 -4.11 -12.65 1.36
C ALA A 41 -3.44 -12.72 2.74
N GLU A 42 -2.59 -11.74 3.08
CA GLU A 42 -2.01 -11.63 4.42
C GLU A 42 -3.08 -11.48 5.50
N ARG A 43 -4.04 -10.56 5.32
CA ARG A 43 -5.14 -10.38 6.28
C ARG A 43 -5.88 -11.69 6.52
N ASP A 44 -6.20 -12.40 5.45
CA ASP A 44 -6.95 -13.67 5.52
C ASP A 44 -6.11 -14.75 6.22
N ALA A 45 -4.80 -14.81 5.95
CA ALA A 45 -3.87 -15.71 6.65
C ALA A 45 -3.78 -15.42 8.15
N PHE A 46 -3.78 -14.15 8.58
CA PHE A 46 -3.80 -13.80 10.00
C PHE A 46 -5.12 -14.16 10.69
N HIS A 47 -6.25 -14.02 10.00
CA HIS A 47 -7.54 -14.50 10.52
C HIS A 47 -7.57 -16.03 10.65
N GLU A 48 -7.08 -16.75 9.64
CA GLU A 48 -6.94 -18.21 9.65
C GLU A 48 -6.04 -18.67 10.80
N PHE A 49 -4.85 -18.09 10.93
CA PHE A 49 -3.94 -18.36 12.04
C PHE A 49 -4.58 -18.10 13.41
N ALA A 50 -5.32 -16.99 13.56
CA ALA A 50 -6.00 -16.67 14.81
C ALA A 50 -7.06 -17.73 15.17
N ASP A 51 -7.83 -18.20 14.19
CA ASP A 51 -8.87 -19.20 14.39
C ASP A 51 -8.26 -20.59 14.67
N ASP A 52 -7.15 -20.95 14.02
CA ASP A 52 -6.37 -22.15 14.31
C ASP A 52 -5.87 -22.16 15.76
N VAL A 53 -5.17 -21.11 16.18
CA VAL A 53 -4.67 -20.98 17.58
C VAL A 53 -5.83 -20.99 18.57
N GLN A 54 -6.97 -20.38 18.22
CA GLN A 54 -8.17 -20.38 19.05
C GLN A 54 -8.76 -21.79 19.22
N SER A 55 -8.54 -22.72 18.28
CA SER A 55 -9.02 -24.10 18.36
C SER A 55 -8.14 -25.01 19.22
N LEU A 56 -6.86 -24.66 19.43
CA LEU A 56 -5.92 -25.47 20.20
C LEU A 56 -6.29 -25.59 21.68
N SER A 57 -6.03 -26.75 22.27
CA SER A 57 -6.28 -27.00 23.70
C SER A 57 -5.10 -26.52 24.55
N THR A 58 -5.37 -25.97 25.74
CA THR A 58 -4.33 -25.53 26.68
C THR A 58 -4.19 -26.51 27.84
N ALA A 59 -3.04 -26.46 28.53
CA ALA A 59 -2.75 -27.34 29.67
C ALA A 59 -3.84 -27.28 30.78
N THR A 60 -4.40 -26.10 31.03
CA THR A 60 -5.42 -25.89 32.08
C THR A 60 -6.78 -26.54 31.76
N GLN A 61 -7.18 -26.64 30.49
CA GLN A 61 -8.49 -27.17 30.09
C GLN A 61 -8.61 -28.71 30.16
N SER A 62 -7.50 -29.44 30.31
CA SER A 62 -7.49 -30.91 30.28
C SER A 62 -7.99 -31.58 31.58
N THR A 63 -8.46 -30.82 32.58
CA THR A 63 -8.83 -31.34 33.92
C THR A 63 -10.33 -31.55 34.16
N THR A 64 -11.10 -31.91 33.12
CA THR A 64 -12.51 -32.30 33.28
C THR A 64 -12.72 -33.78 32.91
N GLY A 65 -12.32 -34.69 33.80
CA GLY A 65 -12.70 -36.10 33.72
C GLY A 65 -11.65 -37.08 34.26
N ALA A 66 -11.98 -37.68 35.40
CA ALA A 66 -11.35 -38.84 36.03
C ALA A 66 -10.01 -38.65 36.77
N ASN A 67 -10.06 -39.00 38.07
CA ASN A 67 -8.93 -39.17 38.98
C ASN A 67 -7.87 -40.11 38.40
N THR A 68 -6.79 -39.54 37.87
CA THR A 68 -5.46 -40.16 37.82
C THR A 68 -4.45 -39.03 37.73
N ILE A 69 -3.59 -38.91 38.76
CA ILE A 69 -2.45 -37.98 38.77
C ILE A 69 -1.49 -38.45 37.67
N HIS A 70 -1.60 -37.88 36.48
CA HIS A 70 -0.62 -38.05 35.42
C HIS A 70 0.47 -37.00 35.60
N VAL A 71 1.64 -37.46 36.02
CA VAL A 71 2.91 -36.73 35.91
C VAL A 71 3.33 -36.73 34.43
N VAL A 72 2.56 -36.11 33.53
CA VAL A 72 2.95 -35.82 32.14
C VAL A 72 2.02 -34.74 31.58
N ASP A 73 2.39 -33.46 31.66
CA ASP A 73 1.70 -32.42 30.85
C ASP A 73 2.66 -31.39 30.23
N ALA A 74 3.90 -31.30 30.72
CA ALA A 74 4.95 -30.50 30.08
C ALA A 74 5.22 -30.94 28.62
N GLY A 75 4.99 -32.20 28.28
CA GLY A 75 5.15 -32.71 26.91
C GLY A 75 4.04 -32.30 25.95
N ARG A 76 2.81 -32.10 26.44
CA ARG A 76 1.67 -31.70 25.61
C ARG A 76 1.70 -30.21 25.33
N GLY A 77 2.04 -29.38 26.33
CA GLY A 77 2.23 -27.94 26.14
C GLY A 77 3.29 -27.60 25.08
N GLY A 78 4.38 -28.38 25.01
CA GLY A 78 5.38 -28.27 23.95
C GLY A 78 4.83 -28.61 22.56
N GLN A 79 4.04 -29.68 22.44
CA GLN A 79 3.41 -30.09 21.17
C GLN A 79 2.41 -29.06 20.65
N GLU A 80 1.65 -28.40 21.54
CA GLU A 80 0.71 -27.35 21.10
C GLU A 80 1.47 -26.09 20.65
N LEU A 81 2.60 -25.73 21.29
CA LEU A 81 3.47 -24.66 20.78
C LEU A 81 4.13 -25.01 19.44
N ASP A 82 4.50 -26.28 19.22
CA ASP A 82 4.95 -26.74 17.90
C ASP A 82 3.85 -26.55 16.84
N ARG A 83 2.59 -26.90 17.16
CA ARG A 83 1.45 -26.64 16.27
C ARG A 83 1.22 -25.15 16.00
N VAL A 84 1.41 -24.27 17.00
CA VAL A 84 1.35 -22.81 16.78
C VAL A 84 2.42 -22.38 15.78
N ARG A 85 3.66 -22.85 15.93
CA ARG A 85 4.77 -22.53 15.01
C ARG A 85 4.49 -23.02 13.60
N ASP A 86 3.98 -24.25 13.47
CA ASP A 86 3.66 -24.87 12.18
C ASP A 86 2.49 -24.16 11.51
N SER A 87 1.39 -23.91 12.22
CA SER A 87 0.25 -23.15 11.71
C SER A 87 0.69 -21.77 11.21
N TYR A 88 1.54 -21.04 11.95
CA TYR A 88 2.05 -19.75 11.49
C TYR A 88 2.87 -19.85 10.19
N ARG A 89 3.75 -20.85 10.08
CA ARG A 89 4.55 -21.06 8.87
C ARG A 89 3.71 -21.45 7.67
N GLU A 90 2.71 -22.31 7.89
CA GLU A 90 1.84 -22.86 6.85
C GLU A 90 0.74 -21.88 6.40
N THR A 91 0.43 -20.86 7.19
CA THR A 91 -0.58 -19.84 6.86
C THR A 91 0.08 -18.51 6.47
N VAL A 92 0.76 -17.85 7.40
CA VAL A 92 1.28 -16.49 7.24
C VAL A 92 2.54 -16.48 6.36
N MET A 93 3.50 -17.38 6.60
CA MET A 93 4.76 -17.40 5.83
C MET A 93 4.69 -18.23 4.54
N ALA A 94 3.63 -19.00 4.32
CA ALA A 94 3.44 -19.82 3.12
C ALA A 94 2.79 -19.07 1.95
N LEU A 95 2.57 -17.76 2.10
CA LEU A 95 1.99 -16.94 1.04
C LEU A 95 2.91 -16.95 -0.21
N PRO A 96 2.36 -17.01 -1.44
CA PRO A 96 3.14 -17.26 -2.66
C PRO A 96 4.34 -16.32 -2.90
N ASP A 97 4.25 -15.06 -2.45
CA ASP A 97 5.29 -14.05 -2.64
C ASP A 97 6.09 -13.75 -1.36
N TYR A 98 5.82 -14.44 -0.24
CA TYR A 98 6.43 -14.14 1.07
C TYR A 98 7.97 -14.14 1.04
N GLU A 99 8.57 -15.22 0.55
CA GLU A 99 10.03 -15.38 0.49
C GLU A 99 10.70 -14.30 -0.38
N LYS A 100 10.01 -13.85 -1.44
CA LYS A 100 10.50 -12.85 -2.39
C LYS A 100 10.31 -11.42 -1.88
N GLU A 101 9.27 -11.19 -1.10
CA GLU A 101 8.92 -9.87 -0.57
C GLU A 101 9.65 -9.57 0.73
N TYR A 102 9.73 -10.54 1.64
CA TYR A 102 10.28 -10.37 2.99
C TYR A 102 11.57 -11.18 3.17
N GLY A 103 11.55 -12.48 2.85
CA GLY A 103 12.70 -13.37 3.06
C GLY A 103 13.17 -13.43 4.53
N GLU A 104 12.28 -13.08 5.46
CA GLU A 104 12.56 -13.02 6.90
C GLU A 104 12.52 -14.43 7.50
N THR A 105 13.34 -14.65 8.53
CA THR A 105 13.22 -15.86 9.34
C THR A 105 11.92 -15.82 10.16
N PHE A 106 11.46 -17.00 10.58
CA PHE A 106 10.28 -17.11 11.47
C PHE A 106 10.40 -16.23 12.73
N GLU A 107 11.59 -16.15 13.32
CA GLU A 107 11.81 -15.33 14.52
C GLU A 107 11.73 -13.83 14.25
N GLU A 108 12.34 -13.38 13.15
CA GLU A 108 12.30 -11.96 12.73
C GLU A 108 10.86 -11.52 12.46
N HIS A 109 10.14 -12.27 11.62
CA HIS A 109 8.77 -11.91 11.24
C HIS A 109 7.81 -11.98 12.43
N LEU A 110 7.91 -13.03 13.27
CA LEU A 110 7.07 -13.14 14.46
C LEU A 110 7.35 -12.02 15.47
N THR A 111 8.62 -11.62 15.61
CA THR A 111 9.01 -10.49 16.48
C THR A 111 8.49 -9.16 15.94
N ALA A 112 8.54 -8.96 14.62
CA ALA A 112 8.01 -7.75 13.99
C ALA A 112 6.49 -7.63 14.16
N GLU A 113 5.76 -8.74 13.98
CA GLU A 113 4.30 -8.75 14.02
C GLU A 113 3.73 -8.76 15.45
N PHE A 114 4.29 -9.58 16.36
CA PHE A 114 3.71 -9.80 17.69
C PHE A 114 4.54 -9.20 18.84
N GLY A 115 5.71 -8.65 18.52
CA GLY A 115 6.64 -8.09 19.48
C GLY A 115 7.57 -9.13 20.13
N PRO A 116 8.70 -8.66 20.71
CA PRO A 116 9.75 -9.54 21.23
C PRO A 116 9.29 -10.43 22.38
N ASP A 117 8.39 -9.92 23.24
CA ASP A 117 7.88 -10.67 24.39
C ASP A 117 7.07 -11.90 23.94
N VAL A 118 6.18 -11.73 22.95
CA VAL A 118 5.36 -12.82 22.42
C VAL A 118 6.23 -13.80 21.64
N ALA A 119 7.14 -13.30 20.82
CA ALA A 119 8.07 -14.13 20.06
C ALA A 119 8.91 -15.02 21.00
N SER A 120 9.43 -14.47 22.10
CA SER A 120 10.22 -15.24 23.08
C SER A 120 9.45 -16.43 23.67
N VAL A 121 8.15 -16.25 23.96
CA VAL A 121 7.27 -17.29 24.49
C VAL A 121 7.00 -18.36 23.44
N VAL A 122 6.71 -17.96 22.20
CA VAL A 122 6.44 -18.91 21.11
C VAL A 122 7.70 -19.68 20.73
N ILE A 123 8.88 -19.07 20.73
CA ILE A 123 10.13 -19.71 20.30
C ILE A 123 10.71 -20.59 21.42
N GLY A 124 10.83 -20.05 22.63
CA GLY A 124 11.51 -20.72 23.75
C GLY A 124 10.59 -21.38 24.78
N GLY A 125 9.28 -21.16 24.69
CA GLY A 125 8.30 -21.66 25.67
C GLY A 125 8.15 -23.17 25.67
N ARG A 126 7.76 -23.70 26.84
CA ARG A 126 7.50 -25.13 27.07
C ARG A 126 6.03 -25.46 27.35
N GLU A 127 5.21 -24.46 27.63
CA GLU A 127 3.80 -24.63 27.99
C GLU A 127 2.91 -23.67 27.21
N PHE A 128 1.89 -24.22 26.54
CA PHE A 128 0.81 -23.46 25.91
C PHE A 128 -0.34 -23.27 26.90
N THR A 129 -0.40 -22.09 27.51
CA THR A 129 -1.39 -21.73 28.54
C THR A 129 -2.50 -20.86 27.97
N ASP A 130 -3.65 -20.78 28.66
CA ASP A 130 -4.76 -19.91 28.25
C ASP A 130 -4.36 -18.43 28.06
N PRO A 131 -3.54 -17.81 28.93
CA PRO A 131 -3.05 -16.45 28.69
C PRO A 131 -2.22 -16.31 27.41
N VAL A 132 -1.33 -17.28 27.12
CA VAL A 132 -0.51 -17.28 25.90
C VAL A 132 -1.39 -17.41 24.65
N LYS A 133 -2.36 -18.33 24.68
CA LYS A 133 -3.35 -18.49 23.62
C LYS A 133 -4.11 -17.20 23.35
N GLN A 134 -4.68 -16.58 24.38
CA GLN A 134 -5.44 -15.33 24.24
C GLN A 134 -4.58 -14.20 23.68
N LEU A 135 -3.32 -14.10 24.13
CA LEU A 135 -2.39 -13.10 23.64
C LEU A 135 -2.07 -13.29 22.15
N LEU A 136 -1.81 -14.52 21.71
CA LEU A 136 -1.54 -14.84 20.30
C LEU A 136 -2.74 -14.54 19.41
N VAL A 137 -3.95 -14.97 19.80
CA VAL A 137 -5.18 -14.67 19.07
C VAL A 137 -5.42 -13.16 19.00
N GLN A 138 -5.13 -12.44 20.09
CA GLN A 138 -5.24 -10.98 20.10
C GLN A 138 -4.27 -10.33 19.12
N GLN A 139 -2.98 -10.72 19.14
CA GLN A 139 -1.98 -10.13 18.24
C GLN A 139 -2.27 -10.48 16.77
N ALA A 140 -2.63 -11.73 16.47
CA ALA A 140 -3.00 -12.13 15.11
C ALA A 140 -4.20 -11.33 14.56
N ARG A 141 -5.24 -11.16 15.37
CA ARG A 141 -6.39 -10.33 14.99
C ARG A 141 -6.04 -8.85 14.85
N GLU A 142 -5.07 -8.37 15.61
CA GLU A 142 -4.57 -7.00 15.47
C GLU A 142 -3.77 -6.81 14.18
N SER A 143 -2.88 -7.75 13.83
CA SER A 143 -2.19 -7.80 12.54
C SER A 143 -3.17 -7.83 11.37
N ALA A 144 -4.27 -8.59 11.48
CA ALA A 144 -5.34 -8.59 10.47
C ALA A 144 -6.05 -7.23 10.37
N ARG A 145 -6.39 -6.59 11.50
CA ARG A 145 -7.02 -5.25 11.49
C ARG A 145 -6.11 -4.17 10.89
N GLN A 146 -4.81 -4.24 11.13
CA GLN A 146 -3.85 -3.31 10.51
C GLN A 146 -3.89 -3.44 8.98
N ARG A 147 -3.93 -4.66 8.47
CA ARG A 147 -4.06 -4.93 7.02
C ARG A 147 -5.42 -4.46 6.47
N GLU A 148 -6.50 -4.58 7.24
CA GLU A 148 -7.81 -3.99 6.88
C GLU A 148 -7.75 -2.46 6.74
N GLN A 149 -7.06 -1.78 7.66
CA GLN A 149 -6.84 -0.33 7.57
C GLN A 149 -6.01 0.04 6.33
N LEU A 150 -4.92 -0.68 6.07
CA LEU A 150 -4.09 -0.46 4.89
C LEU A 150 -4.88 -0.67 3.59
N LEU A 151 -5.73 -1.70 3.52
CA LEU A 151 -6.61 -1.94 2.37
C LEU A 151 -7.61 -0.80 2.13
N SER A 152 -8.09 -0.15 3.20
CA SER A 152 -8.92 1.05 3.09
C SER A 152 -8.16 2.18 2.42
N GLU A 153 -6.90 2.37 2.79
CA GLU A 153 -6.02 3.40 2.22
C GLU A 153 -5.66 3.14 0.77
N PHE A 154 -5.33 1.89 0.43
CA PHE A 154 -5.13 1.49 -0.97
C PHE A 154 -6.40 1.71 -1.80
N SER A 155 -7.58 1.52 -1.22
CA SER A 155 -8.85 1.76 -1.91
C SER A 155 -9.12 3.24 -2.16
N MET A 156 -8.79 4.11 -1.19
CA MET A 156 -8.84 5.56 -1.34
C MET A 156 -7.84 6.03 -2.41
N GLU A 157 -6.60 5.53 -2.34
CA GLU A 157 -5.56 5.88 -3.31
C GLU A 157 -5.94 5.43 -4.73
N ALA A 158 -6.42 4.20 -4.91
CA ALA A 158 -6.86 3.72 -6.21
C ALA A 158 -7.97 4.60 -6.80
N THR A 159 -8.85 5.15 -5.95
CA THR A 159 -9.91 6.06 -6.38
C THR A 159 -9.35 7.42 -6.78
N SER A 160 -8.44 7.99 -5.98
CA SER A 160 -7.72 9.23 -6.30
C SER A 160 -6.94 9.10 -7.62
N LEU A 161 -6.25 7.98 -7.85
CA LEU A 161 -5.53 7.69 -9.09
C LEU A 161 -6.45 7.57 -10.32
N ARG A 162 -7.59 6.89 -10.20
CA ARG A 162 -8.58 6.79 -11.29
C ARG A 162 -9.16 8.15 -11.66
N GLU A 163 -9.41 9.00 -10.68
CA GLU A 163 -9.88 10.36 -10.91
C GLU A 163 -8.81 11.22 -11.58
N ALA A 164 -7.57 11.13 -11.09
CA ALA A 164 -6.42 11.80 -11.70
C ALA A 164 -6.21 11.35 -13.15
N ARG A 165 -6.34 10.04 -13.46
CA ARG A 165 -6.32 9.53 -14.84
C ARG A 165 -7.29 10.29 -15.71
N ARG A 166 -8.56 10.27 -15.31
CA ARG A 166 -9.64 10.84 -16.11
C ARG A 166 -9.38 12.31 -16.41
N ARG A 167 -8.96 13.07 -15.40
CA ARG A 167 -8.64 14.50 -15.55
C ARG A 167 -7.43 14.74 -16.46
N LEU A 168 -6.38 13.93 -16.34
CA LEU A 168 -5.22 14.02 -17.22
C LEU A 168 -5.56 13.58 -18.65
N ASP A 169 -6.49 12.64 -18.85
CA ASP A 169 -6.97 12.25 -20.18
C ASP A 169 -7.73 13.37 -20.87
N ASP A 170 -8.56 14.09 -20.11
CA ASP A 170 -9.28 15.26 -20.61
C ASP A 170 -8.27 16.35 -21.07
N VAL A 171 -7.20 16.57 -20.30
CA VAL A 171 -6.09 17.49 -20.63
C VAL A 171 -5.29 17.02 -21.84
N ASP A 172 -4.92 15.74 -21.90
CA ASP A 172 -4.20 15.15 -23.02
C ASP A 172 -5.06 15.22 -24.30
N GLY A 173 -6.38 15.14 -24.17
CA GLY A 173 -7.34 15.42 -25.24
C GLY A 173 -7.25 16.85 -25.77
N ALA A 174 -7.12 17.85 -24.90
CA ALA A 174 -6.91 19.25 -25.30
C ALA A 174 -5.55 19.46 -26.01
N LEU A 175 -4.50 18.77 -25.56
CA LEU A 175 -3.17 18.82 -26.16
C LEU A 175 -3.10 18.14 -27.54
N THR A 176 -3.90 17.08 -27.75
CA THR A 176 -3.87 16.26 -28.98
C THR A 176 -5.01 16.55 -29.95
N ALA A 177 -5.97 17.39 -29.57
CA ALA A 177 -7.11 17.78 -30.40
C ALA A 177 -6.63 18.13 -31.81
N PRO A 178 -7.40 17.85 -32.89
CA PRO A 178 -7.01 18.11 -34.29
C PRO A 178 -6.64 19.58 -34.63
N GLY A 179 -6.62 20.47 -33.64
CA GLY A 179 -5.95 21.77 -33.51
C GLY A 179 -4.42 21.77 -33.41
N ALA A 180 -3.85 20.70 -32.84
CA ALA A 180 -2.55 20.66 -32.17
C ALA A 180 -1.34 20.67 -33.10
N SER A 181 -1.40 19.99 -34.25
CA SER A 181 -0.21 19.75 -35.09
C SER A 181 -0.01 20.77 -36.21
N GLY A 182 -0.90 21.75 -36.35
CA GLY A 182 -0.78 22.81 -37.36
C GLY A 182 -1.61 24.05 -36.98
N LEU A 183 -0.91 25.13 -36.61
CA LEU A 183 -1.49 26.45 -36.35
C LEU A 183 -1.67 27.26 -37.64
N ARG A 184 -0.79 27.04 -38.62
CA ARG A 184 -0.85 27.71 -39.93
C ARG A 184 -2.14 27.35 -40.67
N GLY A 185 -2.83 28.36 -41.19
CA GLY A 185 -4.05 28.20 -41.99
C GLY A 185 -5.35 28.07 -41.20
N ARG A 186 -5.31 28.08 -39.86
CA ARG A 186 -6.50 28.16 -38.99
C ARG A 186 -7.27 29.47 -39.19
N SER A 187 -8.56 29.54 -38.85
CA SER A 187 -9.23 30.84 -38.72
C SER A 187 -8.83 31.54 -37.42
N PHE A 188 -8.99 32.87 -37.33
CA PHE A 188 -8.78 33.60 -36.07
C PHE A 188 -9.66 33.07 -34.93
N ARG A 189 -10.93 32.75 -35.24
CA ARG A 189 -11.86 32.16 -34.28
C ARG A 189 -11.34 30.84 -33.73
N ASP A 190 -10.83 29.95 -34.59
CA ASP A 190 -10.30 28.66 -34.16
C ASP A 190 -9.06 28.82 -33.26
N LEU A 191 -8.26 29.87 -33.47
CA LEU A 191 -7.11 30.18 -32.60
C LEU A 191 -7.54 30.71 -31.24
N VAL A 192 -8.59 31.53 -31.18
CA VAL A 192 -9.17 32.02 -29.91
C VAL A 192 -9.82 30.87 -29.13
N GLU A 193 -10.56 29.99 -29.81
CA GLU A 193 -11.13 28.78 -29.19
C GLU A 193 -10.00 27.89 -28.62
N ALA A 194 -8.92 27.68 -29.38
CA ALA A 194 -7.77 26.91 -28.89
C ALA A 194 -7.08 27.55 -27.67
N ASP A 195 -6.89 28.88 -27.61
CA ASP A 195 -6.36 29.54 -26.40
C ASP A 195 -7.31 29.35 -25.20
N GLY A 196 -8.63 29.40 -25.42
CA GLY A 196 -9.63 29.12 -24.39
C GLY A 196 -9.52 27.69 -23.83
N ASP A 197 -9.49 26.69 -24.72
CA ASP A 197 -9.38 25.28 -24.34
C ASP A 197 -8.07 25.00 -23.57
N ILE A 198 -6.95 25.58 -24.03
CA ILE A 198 -5.65 25.42 -23.36
C ILE A 198 -5.67 26.02 -21.95
N ARG A 199 -6.27 27.20 -21.77
CA ARG A 199 -6.38 27.83 -20.43
C ARG A 199 -7.25 27.00 -19.50
N GLN A 200 -8.36 26.45 -20.01
CA GLN A 200 -9.23 25.59 -19.22
C GLN A 200 -8.46 24.34 -18.77
N ALA A 201 -7.74 23.69 -19.68
CA ALA A 201 -6.90 22.53 -19.36
C ALA A 201 -5.79 22.87 -18.36
N GLU A 202 -5.19 24.07 -18.44
CA GLU A 202 -4.19 24.55 -17.46
C GLU A 202 -4.81 24.67 -16.06
N THR A 203 -5.99 25.29 -15.95
CA THR A 203 -6.75 25.39 -14.70
C THR A 203 -7.13 24.01 -14.15
N ASP A 204 -7.52 23.07 -15.01
CA ASP A 204 -7.89 21.72 -14.59
C ASP A 204 -6.69 20.96 -13.99
N CYS A 205 -5.48 21.16 -14.53
CA CYS A 205 -4.23 20.66 -13.97
C CYS A 205 -3.88 21.34 -12.63
N GLU A 206 -4.05 22.66 -12.50
CA GLU A 206 -3.79 23.39 -11.26
C GLU A 206 -4.69 22.87 -10.13
N HIS A 207 -6.00 22.74 -10.38
CA HIS A 207 -6.91 22.13 -9.43
C HIS A 207 -6.53 20.68 -9.10
N LEU A 208 -6.00 19.92 -10.06
CA LEU A 208 -5.60 18.52 -9.83
C LEU A 208 -4.42 18.47 -8.86
N ILE A 209 -3.46 19.39 -9.00
CA ILE A 209 -2.33 19.52 -8.10
C ILE A 209 -2.82 19.85 -6.68
N GLU A 210 -3.71 20.84 -6.54
CA GLU A 210 -4.25 21.25 -5.24
C GLU A 210 -5.02 20.14 -4.53
N ASP A 211 -5.93 19.47 -5.25
CA ASP A 211 -6.70 18.35 -4.72
C ASP A 211 -5.78 17.21 -4.30
N ARG A 212 -4.78 16.90 -5.13
CA ARG A 212 -3.84 15.81 -4.86
C ARG A 212 -2.95 16.11 -3.66
N GLN A 213 -2.45 17.34 -3.52
CA GLN A 213 -1.70 17.76 -2.34
C GLN A 213 -2.56 17.66 -1.08
N ARG A 214 -3.83 18.08 -1.15
CA ARG A 214 -4.78 17.98 -0.04
C ARG A 214 -5.00 16.53 0.39
N ASP A 215 -5.15 15.62 -0.57
CA ASP A 215 -5.32 14.18 -0.34
C ASP A 215 -4.08 13.57 0.33
N VAL A 216 -2.88 13.82 -0.21
CA VAL A 216 -1.61 13.35 0.37
C VAL A 216 -1.44 13.84 1.80
N HIS A 217 -1.70 15.12 2.07
CA HIS A 217 -1.63 15.66 3.42
C HIS A 217 -2.69 15.05 4.34
N ARG A 218 -3.91 14.78 3.85
CA ARG A 218 -4.98 14.17 4.65
C ARG A 218 -4.62 12.75 5.08
N ILE A 219 -4.14 11.93 4.15
CA ILE A 219 -3.77 10.53 4.40
C ILE A 219 -2.62 10.47 5.40
N ASN A 220 -1.55 11.23 5.16
CA ASN A 220 -0.34 11.16 6.00
C ASN A 220 -0.48 11.85 7.37
N ARG A 221 -1.49 12.72 7.59
CA ARG A 221 -1.80 13.23 8.94
C ARG A 221 -2.20 12.12 9.91
N GLN A 222 -2.70 11.00 9.43
CA GLN A 222 -3.05 9.86 10.28
C GLN A 222 -1.80 9.10 10.77
N TYR A 223 -0.66 9.32 10.11
CA TYR A 223 0.63 8.66 10.31
C TYR A 223 1.67 9.60 10.95
N THR A 224 1.25 10.36 11.97
CA THR A 224 2.11 11.39 12.56
C THR A 224 3.16 10.78 13.49
N GLY A 225 4.40 10.65 13.00
CA GLY A 225 5.60 10.37 13.78
C GLY A 225 6.86 10.75 12.98
N PRO A 226 7.95 11.19 13.63
CA PRO A 226 9.14 11.74 12.94
C PRO A 226 9.91 10.73 12.06
N GLU A 227 9.62 9.43 12.17
CA GLU A 227 10.29 8.35 11.44
C GLU A 227 9.34 7.55 10.53
N GLN A 228 8.10 8.02 10.31
CA GLN A 228 7.13 7.28 9.50
C GLN A 228 7.25 7.65 8.01
N PRO A 229 7.61 6.70 7.12
CA PRO A 229 7.63 6.96 5.68
C PRO A 229 6.22 7.26 5.18
N LEU A 230 6.12 8.08 4.14
CA LEU A 230 4.84 8.42 3.53
C LEU A 230 4.25 7.18 2.87
N LEU A 231 2.91 7.04 2.88
CA LEU A 231 2.24 5.96 2.13
C LEU A 231 2.68 5.94 0.65
N GLN A 232 2.94 7.12 0.07
CA GLN A 232 3.39 7.27 -1.30
C GLN A 232 4.81 6.73 -1.53
N GLU A 233 5.69 6.80 -0.54
CA GLU A 233 7.04 6.23 -0.65
C GLU A 233 6.98 4.70 -0.70
N TYR A 234 6.03 4.09 0.02
CA TYR A 234 5.75 2.66 -0.07
C TYR A 234 5.11 2.29 -1.43
N LEU A 235 4.01 2.94 -1.79
CA LEU A 235 3.21 2.56 -2.97
C LEU A 235 3.95 2.77 -4.30
N TYR A 236 4.85 3.75 -4.33
CA TYR A 236 5.56 4.16 -5.53
C TYR A 236 7.07 3.93 -5.43
N ALA A 237 7.51 3.02 -4.54
CA ALA A 237 8.92 2.69 -4.35
C ALA A 237 9.61 2.27 -5.67
N ASP A 238 8.88 1.60 -6.56
CA ASP A 238 9.37 1.14 -7.86
C ASP A 238 9.28 2.20 -8.97
N LEU A 239 8.80 3.41 -8.66
CA LEU A 239 8.75 4.53 -9.61
C LEU A 239 9.91 5.49 -9.39
N ASP A 240 10.32 6.14 -10.47
CA ASP A 240 11.31 7.24 -10.41
C ASP A 240 10.78 8.49 -9.67
N VAL A 241 9.49 8.54 -9.34
CA VAL A 241 8.82 9.69 -8.72
C VAL A 241 7.89 9.27 -7.59
N THR A 242 8.06 9.89 -6.42
CA THR A 242 7.21 9.66 -5.23
C THR A 242 5.77 10.17 -5.41
N PHE A 243 5.57 11.20 -6.25
CA PHE A 243 4.26 11.81 -6.47
C PHE A 243 3.90 11.83 -7.95
N PRO A 244 3.56 10.67 -8.55
CA PRO A 244 3.41 10.53 -10.00
C PRO A 244 2.33 11.44 -10.60
N VAL A 245 1.20 11.61 -9.90
CA VAL A 245 0.11 12.50 -10.34
C VAL A 245 0.56 13.97 -10.39
N LEU A 246 1.32 14.42 -9.38
CA LEU A 246 1.82 15.80 -9.34
C LEU A 246 2.85 16.02 -10.45
N ALA A 247 3.75 15.06 -10.66
CA ALA A 247 4.74 15.13 -11.73
C ALA A 247 4.08 15.21 -13.11
N ALA A 248 3.08 14.35 -13.37
CA ALA A 248 2.34 14.33 -14.63
C ALA A 248 1.56 15.64 -14.86
N ALA A 249 0.85 16.15 -13.85
CA ALA A 249 0.12 17.41 -13.98
C ALA A 249 1.06 18.60 -14.27
N LEU A 250 2.22 18.66 -13.60
CA LEU A 250 3.22 19.70 -13.85
C LEU A 250 3.83 19.60 -15.24
N GLU A 251 4.06 18.40 -15.77
CA GLU A 251 4.50 18.18 -17.15
C GLU A 251 3.48 18.72 -18.15
N ARG A 252 2.20 18.37 -18.00
CA ARG A 252 1.11 18.87 -18.85
C ARG A 252 0.97 20.39 -18.80
N ILE A 253 1.10 21.02 -17.63
CA ILE A 253 1.10 22.49 -17.52
C ILE A 253 2.22 23.10 -18.37
N ARG A 254 3.42 22.52 -18.40
CA ARG A 254 4.52 23.02 -19.23
C ARG A 254 4.17 22.91 -20.71
N GLU A 255 3.67 21.76 -21.15
CA GLU A 255 3.26 21.53 -22.55
C GLU A 255 2.12 22.47 -22.98
N LEU A 256 1.10 22.66 -22.14
CA LEU A 256 0.01 23.60 -22.38
C LEU A 256 0.51 25.04 -22.52
N ARG A 257 1.43 25.48 -21.67
CA ARG A 257 2.01 26.84 -21.75
C ARG A 257 2.84 27.06 -23.01
N GLU A 258 3.63 26.07 -23.41
CA GLU A 258 4.37 26.10 -24.69
C GLU A 258 3.40 26.19 -25.87
N ARG A 259 2.34 25.37 -25.83
CA ARG A 259 1.30 25.36 -26.84
C ARG A 259 0.58 26.70 -26.95
N ARG A 260 0.19 27.29 -25.81
CA ARG A 260 -0.45 28.60 -25.74
C ARG A 260 0.43 29.69 -26.34
N SER A 261 1.72 29.66 -26.03
CA SER A 261 2.70 30.62 -26.57
C SER A 261 2.78 30.54 -28.11
N ALA A 262 2.65 29.34 -28.68
CA ALA A 262 2.61 29.17 -30.12
C ALA A 262 1.30 29.70 -30.74
N VAL A 263 0.15 29.48 -30.09
CA VAL A 263 -1.15 30.03 -30.52
C VAL A 263 -1.12 31.56 -30.53
N ILE A 264 -0.66 32.18 -29.44
CA ILE A 264 -0.57 33.64 -29.32
C ILE A 264 0.34 34.22 -30.41
N ARG A 265 1.47 33.56 -30.72
CA ARG A 265 2.38 34.02 -31.79
C ARG A 265 1.69 34.02 -33.16
N GLU A 266 0.96 32.96 -33.50
CA GLU A 266 0.21 32.87 -34.76
C GLU A 266 -0.91 33.92 -34.85
N VAL A 267 -1.54 34.28 -33.73
CA VAL A 267 -2.52 35.37 -33.69
C VAL A 267 -1.86 36.72 -33.97
N VAL A 268 -0.74 37.01 -33.31
CA VAL A 268 -0.01 38.28 -33.46
C VAL A 268 0.62 38.44 -34.84
N GLU A 269 1.12 37.36 -35.46
CA GLU A 269 1.70 37.41 -36.82
C GLU A 269 0.67 37.72 -37.93
N ARG A 270 -0.62 37.77 -37.60
CA ARG A 270 -1.73 38.04 -38.54
C ARG A 270 -2.33 39.43 -38.42
N ASP A 271 -2.04 40.15 -37.35
CA ASP A 271 -2.37 41.57 -37.15
C ASP A 271 -1.28 42.48 -37.75
#